data_AF-T1B0K9-F1
#
_entry.id   AF-T1B0K9-F1
#
_cell.length_a   1.000
_cell.length_b   1.000
_cell.length_c   1.000
_cell.angle_alpha   90.00
_cell.angle_beta   90.00
_cell.angle_gamma   90.00
#
_symmetry.space_group_name_H-M   'P 1'
#
loop_
_entity.id
_entity.type
_entity.pdbx_description
1 polymer ?
#
loop_
_entity_poly.entity_id
_entity_poly.type
_entity_poly.pdbx_seq_one_letter_code
_entity_poly.pdbx_strand_id
1 'polypeptide(L)' 'LIGERRPLTGIAGNPPSLVDPPRGCLFAPRCAHATDHCRTARPALVEADGHAVRCFLVNDEEDRV' A
#
# COMPACT_ATOMS: atom_id res chain seq x y z
N LEU A 1 21.28 15.05 -19.87
CA LEU A 1 20.14 14.60 -19.04
C LEU A 1 18.86 15.31 -19.50
N ILE A 2 18.21 14.88 -20.58
CA ILE A 2 16.90 15.47 -20.95
C ILE A 2 16.03 14.38 -21.57
N GLY A 3 15.12 13.82 -20.75
CA GLY A 3 13.97 13.05 -21.23
C GLY A 3 12.75 13.96 -21.32
N GLU A 4 11.85 13.65 -22.25
CA GLU A 4 10.59 14.37 -22.47
C GLU A 4 9.76 14.44 -21.19
N ARG A 5 9.30 15.64 -20.80
CA ARG A 5 8.42 15.80 -19.63
C ARG A 5 7.00 15.39 -20.03
N ARG A 6 6.53 14.28 -19.48
CA ARG A 6 5.13 13.84 -19.57
C ARG A 6 4.40 14.13 -18.25
N PRO A 7 3.12 14.50 -18.27
CA PRO A 7 2.34 14.68 -17.06
C PRO A 7 2.23 13.35 -16.31
N LEU A 8 2.49 13.38 -15.00
CA LEU A 8 2.35 12.23 -14.11
C LEU A 8 0.99 12.32 -13.41
N THR A 9 0.21 11.24 -13.44
CA THR A 9 -1.00 11.14 -12.62
C THR A 9 -0.59 10.76 -11.20
N GLY A 10 -0.80 11.66 -10.25
CA GLY A 10 -0.55 11.40 -8.84
C GLY A 10 -1.58 10.44 -8.25
N ILE A 11 -1.17 9.66 -7.24
CA ILE A 11 -2.11 8.91 -6.39
C ILE A 11 -2.93 9.92 -5.60
N ALA A 12 -4.25 9.71 -5.52
CA ALA A 12 -5.14 10.60 -4.77
C ALA A 12 -4.80 10.59 -3.26
N GLY A 13 -5.03 11.74 -2.62
CA GLY A 13 -4.83 11.93 -1.17
C GLY A 13 -3.42 12.38 -0.77
N ASN A 14 -3.24 12.63 0.53
CA ASN A 14 -2.00 13.17 1.10
C ASN A 14 -1.18 12.09 1.80
N PRO A 15 0.16 12.23 1.90
CA PRO A 15 0.98 11.32 2.70
C PRO A 15 0.49 11.28 4.14
N PRO A 16 0.48 10.10 4.80
CA PRO A 16 0.15 10.05 6.22
C PRO A 16 1.15 10.88 7.02
N SER A 17 0.70 11.41 8.15
CA SER A 17 1.58 12.09 9.11
C SER A 17 2.69 11.15 9.56
N LEU A 18 3.93 11.63 9.58
CA LEU A 18 5.05 10.91 10.17
C LEU A 18 5.08 11.03 11.69
N VAL A 19 4.41 12.03 12.25
CA VAL A 19 4.32 12.28 13.71
C VAL A 19 3.25 11.39 14.34
N ASP A 20 2.13 11.22 13.65
CA ASP A 20 1.01 10.39 14.10
C ASP A 20 0.61 9.41 12.98
N PRO A 21 1.40 8.34 12.79
CA PRO A 21 1.12 7.37 11.75
C PRO A 21 -0.13 6.55 12.09
N PRO A 22 -0.89 6.07 11.09
CA PRO A 22 -2.02 5.19 11.34
C PRO A 22 -1.56 3.91 12.07
N ARG A 23 -2.43 3.40 12.94
CA ARG A 23 -2.13 2.21 13.77
C ARG A 23 -1.92 0.97 12.90
N GLY A 24 -2.79 0.76 11.92
CA GLY A 24 -2.71 -0.33 10.95
C GLY A 24 -1.70 -0.08 9.81
N CYS A 25 -2.08 -0.49 8.60
CA CYS A 25 -1.31 -0.27 7.39
C CYS A 25 -1.12 1.24 7.10
N LEU A 26 0.13 1.66 6.85
CA LEU A 26 0.48 3.05 6.53
C LEU A 26 -0.21 3.57 5.27
N PHE A 27 -0.57 2.66 4.36
CA PHE A 27 -1.23 3.00 3.10
C PHE A 27 -2.76 2.98 3.20
N ALA A 28 -3.36 2.50 4.29
CA ALA A 28 -4.82 2.41 4.44
C ALA A 28 -5.58 3.74 4.19
N PRO A 29 -5.06 4.93 4.53
CA PRO A 29 -5.74 6.20 4.23
C PRO A 29 -5.85 6.55 2.73
N ARG A 30 -5.05 5.91 1.87
CA ARG A 30 -4.89 6.24 0.45
C ARG A 30 -4.99 5.04 -0.49
N CYS A 31 -5.12 3.83 0.05
CA CYS A 31 -5.21 2.60 -0.72
C CYS A 31 -6.66 2.38 -1.15
N ALA A 32 -6.87 2.17 -2.45
CA ALA A 32 -8.19 1.89 -3.02
C ALA A 32 -8.78 0.54 -2.57
N HIS A 33 -7.92 -0.37 -2.09
CA HIS A 33 -8.30 -1.71 -1.63
C HIS A 33 -8.28 -1.82 -0.09
N ALA A 34 -8.29 -0.70 0.64
CA ALA A 34 -8.21 -0.73 2.10
C ALA A 34 -9.48 -1.31 2.73
N THR A 35 -9.33 -2.42 3.46
CA THR A 35 -10.38 -3.01 4.30
C THR A 35 -10.29 -2.50 5.74
N ASP A 36 -11.25 -2.85 6.59
CA ASP A 36 -11.20 -2.52 8.02
C ASP A 36 -10.00 -3.17 8.72
N HIS A 37 -9.60 -4.36 8.28
CA HIS A 37 -8.39 -5.03 8.79
C HIS A 37 -7.14 -4.21 8.54
N CYS A 38 -7.05 -3.55 7.37
CA CYS A 38 -5.95 -2.64 7.04
C CYS A 38 -5.87 -1.43 8.00
N ARG A 39 -6.97 -1.00 8.62
CA ARG A 39 -7.00 0.15 9.54
C ARG A 39 -6.61 -0.23 10.97
N THR A 40 -6.83 -1.48 11.36
CA THR A 40 -6.62 -1.96 12.73
C THR A 40 -5.33 -2.75 12.91
N ALA A 41 -4.81 -3.40 11.87
CA ALA A 41 -3.66 -4.29 11.95
C ALA A 41 -2.57 -3.93 10.93
N ARG A 42 -1.32 -4.30 11.25
CA ARG A 42 -0.18 -4.18 10.34
C ARG A 42 0.10 -5.51 9.65
N PRO A 43 0.20 -5.55 8.31
CA PRO A 43 0.52 -6.78 7.61
C PRO A 43 1.94 -7.24 7.92
N ALA A 44 2.10 -8.56 8.01
CA ALA A 44 3.40 -9.21 8.12
C ALA A 44 4.25 -8.94 6.86
N LEU A 45 5.58 -9.04 7.01
CA LEU A 45 6.46 -9.05 5.85
C LEU A 45 6.46 -10.47 5.27
N VAL A 46 6.11 -10.59 4.01
CA VAL A 46 6.06 -11.86 3.26
C VAL A 46 6.84 -11.71 1.96
N GLU A 47 7.24 -12.83 1.37
CA GLU A 47 7.86 -12.85 0.04
C GLU A 47 6.81 -13.17 -1.02
N ALA A 48 6.70 -12.34 -2.06
CA ALA A 48 5.84 -12.56 -3.22
C ALA A 48 6.57 -12.14 -4.48
N ASP A 49 6.58 -13.01 -5.50
CA ASP A 49 7.26 -12.80 -6.78
C ASP A 49 8.72 -12.33 -6.63
N GLY A 50 9.43 -12.89 -5.63
CA GLY A 50 10.83 -12.55 -5.33
C GLY A 50 11.05 -11.19 -4.65
N HIS A 51 9.99 -10.57 -4.14
CA HIS A 51 10.02 -9.29 -3.44
C HIS A 51 9.40 -9.39 -2.05
N ALA A 52 9.94 -8.61 -1.11
CA ALA A 52 9.38 -8.49 0.22
C ALA A 52 8.19 -7.51 0.22
N VAL A 53 7.03 -7.96 0.70
CA VAL A 53 5.76 -7.23 0.66
C VAL A 53 5.09 -7.21 2.03
N ARG A 54 4.42 -6.10 2.35
CA ARG A 54 3.56 -5.92 3.53
C ARG A 54 2.15 -5.54 3.10
N CYS A 55 1.39 -6.52 2.61
CA CYS A 55 0.01 -6.36 2.15
C CYS A 55 -0.84 -7.53 2.65
N PHE A 56 -2.08 -7.27 3.04
CA PHE A 56 -3.00 -8.35 3.44
C PHE A 56 -3.48 -9.15 2.22
N LEU A 57 -3.69 -8.50 1.07
CA LEU A 57 -4.15 -9.17 -0.16
C LEU A 57 -3.14 -10.18 -0.74
N VAL A 58 -1.86 -10.04 -0.43
CA VAL A 58 -0.81 -10.92 -0.98
C VAL A 58 -0.83 -12.31 -0.33
N ASN A 59 -1.56 -12.47 0.78
CA ASN A 59 -1.69 -13.75 1.49
C ASN A 59 -3.10 -14.35 1.42
N ASP A 60 -4.05 -13.67 0.77
CA ASP A 60 -5.34 -14.26 0.47
C ASP A 60 -5.17 -15.12 -0.78
N GLU A 61 -5.30 -16.44 -0.63
CA GLU A 61 -5.23 -17.44 -1.71
C GLU A 61 -6.29 -17.24 -2.83
N GLU A 62 -7.12 -16.20 -2.71
CA GLU A 62 -8.29 -15.90 -3.54
C GLU A 62 -7.97 -15.05 -4.80
N ASP A 63 -6.80 -14.40 -4.87
CA ASP A 63 -6.38 -13.58 -6.03
C ASP A 63 -5.54 -14.35 -7.08
N ARG A 64 -5.51 -15.69 -7.01
CA ARG A 64 -4.85 -16.57 -8.01
C ARG A 64 -5.77 -17.10 -9.11
N VAL A 65 -7.00 -16.59 -9.24
CA VAL A 65 -7.99 -17.01 -10.25
C VAL A 65 -8.11 -16.00 -11.38
#